data_AF-A0A535BGY5-F1
#
_entry.id   AF-A0A535BGY5-F1
#
_cell.length_a   1.000
_cell.length_b   1.000
_cell.length_c   1.000
_cell.angle_alpha   90.00
_cell.angle_beta   90.00
_cell.angle_gamma   90.00
#
_symmetry.space_group_name_H-M   'P 1'
#
loop_
_entity.id
_entity.type
_entity.pdbx_description
1 polymer ?
#
loop_
_entity_poly.entity_id
_entity_poly.type
_entity_poly.pdbx_seq_one_letter_code
_entity_poly.pdbx_strand_id
1 'polypeptide(L)'
;MNVWKMGIVAAGSALVLAACGSSSGGGGGGSSCNPTGGSASGSSASTVKIVSDPDTVGKFDPTTLTVAAGQSVEWDFADSSGTPHTVTADDGSFDSCSQTSGKFVVTFSKAGDVKY
;
A
#
# COMPACT_ATOMS: atom_id res chain seq x y z
N MET A 1 46.07 -20.91 7.12
CA MET A 1 45.81 -21.77 5.95
C MET A 1 44.80 -22.83 6.37
N ASN A 2 43.49 -22.57 6.27
CA ASN A 2 42.49 -23.61 6.50
C ASN A 2 41.34 -23.42 5.51
N VAL A 3 41.51 -24.10 4.38
CA VAL A 3 40.47 -24.41 3.40
C VAL A 3 39.44 -25.32 4.08
N TRP A 4 38.15 -25.00 3.97
CA TRP A 4 37.09 -26.01 4.13
C TRP A 4 36.16 -25.94 2.91
N LYS A 5 36.33 -26.95 2.05
CA LYS A 5 35.44 -27.36 0.96
C LYS A 5 34.17 -28.00 1.55
N MET A 6 32.99 -27.48 1.24
CA MET A 6 31.76 -28.29 1.21
C MET A 6 30.96 -27.90 -0.03
N GLY A 7 30.86 -28.85 -0.96
CA GLY A 7 29.91 -28.81 -2.07
C GLY A 7 28.75 -29.76 -1.82
N ILE A 8 27.88 -29.87 -2.83
CA ILE A 8 26.68 -30.73 -2.95
C ILE A 8 25.47 -30.02 -2.26
N VAL A 9 24.31 -29.75 -2.88
CA VAL A 9 23.39 -30.59 -3.66
C VAL A 9 22.51 -29.71 -4.58
N ALA A 10 22.28 -30.19 -5.80
CA ALA A 10 21.26 -29.71 -6.72
C ALA A 10 19.89 -30.34 -6.41
N ALA A 11 18.82 -29.53 -6.36
CA ALA A 11 17.40 -29.88 -6.60
C ALA A 11 16.62 -28.55 -6.43
N GLY A 12 16.01 -27.95 -7.45
CA GLY A 12 14.90 -28.53 -8.19
C GLY A 12 13.60 -28.34 -7.40
N SER A 13 13.00 -27.14 -7.46
CA SER A 13 11.58 -26.94 -7.12
C SER A 13 11.08 -25.64 -7.74
N ALA A 14 10.36 -25.79 -8.86
CA ALA A 14 9.58 -24.74 -9.48
C ALA A 14 8.41 -24.38 -8.56
N LEU A 15 8.43 -23.18 -7.98
CA LEU A 15 7.22 -22.59 -7.40
C LEU A 15 6.39 -22.01 -8.53
N VAL A 16 5.40 -22.79 -8.98
CA VAL A 16 4.30 -22.28 -9.79
C VAL A 16 3.43 -21.43 -8.87
N LEU A 17 3.59 -20.11 -8.93
CA LEU A 17 2.66 -19.18 -8.32
C LEU A 17 1.36 -19.25 -9.12
N ALA A 18 0.37 -19.95 -8.55
CA ALA A 18 -1.01 -19.91 -9.00
C ALA A 18 -1.55 -18.47 -8.81
N ALA A 19 -1.37 -17.64 -9.85
CA ALA A 19 -2.01 -16.35 -9.95
C ALA A 19 -3.46 -16.56 -10.42
N CYS A 20 -4.37 -16.87 -9.50
CA CYS A 20 -5.81 -16.76 -9.74
C CYS A 20 -6.35 -15.56 -8.96
N GLY A 21 -6.14 -14.37 -9.51
CA GLY A 21 -6.84 -13.16 -9.11
C GLY A 21 -7.77 -12.72 -10.23
N SER A 22 -8.87 -13.42 -10.46
CA SER A 22 -9.97 -12.96 -11.30
C SER A 22 -11.23 -12.88 -10.46
N SER A 23 -11.46 -11.71 -9.87
CA SER A 23 -12.79 -11.36 -9.37
C SER A 23 -13.56 -10.73 -10.52
N SER A 24 -14.36 -11.55 -11.19
CA SER A 24 -15.39 -11.09 -12.13
C SER A 24 -16.67 -10.89 -11.34
N GLY A 25 -17.21 -9.66 -11.33
CA GLY A 25 -18.51 -9.39 -10.73
C GLY A 25 -19.02 -7.96 -10.88
N GLY A 26 -19.85 -7.76 -11.91
CA GLY A 26 -21.10 -7.00 -11.79
C GLY A 26 -21.06 -5.50 -12.07
N GLY A 27 -21.75 -5.10 -13.16
CA GLY A 27 -21.83 -3.73 -13.63
C GLY A 27 -22.63 -2.75 -12.75
N GLY A 28 -22.38 -1.47 -12.98
CA GLY A 28 -23.12 -0.34 -12.44
C GLY A 28 -22.48 0.97 -12.89
N GLY A 29 -23.12 1.66 -13.82
CA GLY A 29 -22.65 2.92 -14.39
C GLY A 29 -22.53 4.03 -13.34
N GLY A 30 -21.30 4.30 -12.96
CA GLY A 30 -20.77 5.45 -12.24
C GLY A 30 -19.26 5.26 -12.33
N SER A 31 -18.47 6.31 -12.50
CA SER A 31 -17.00 6.20 -12.56
C SER A 31 -16.48 5.67 -11.22
N SER A 32 -16.56 4.35 -11.03
CA SER A 32 -16.08 3.63 -9.87
C SER A 32 -14.58 3.57 -10.06
N CYS A 33 -13.88 4.50 -9.41
CA CYS A 33 -12.45 4.42 -9.28
C CYS A 33 -12.12 3.08 -8.59
N ASN A 34 -11.27 2.28 -9.22
CA ASN A 34 -10.75 1.06 -8.62
C ASN A 34 -9.38 1.39 -8.01
N PRO A 35 -9.18 1.17 -6.69
CA PRO A 35 -7.88 1.43 -6.09
C PRO A 35 -6.78 0.60 -6.75
N THR A 36 -5.58 1.16 -6.88
CA THR A 36 -4.42 0.52 -7.52
C THR A 36 -3.22 0.51 -6.58
N GLY A 37 -2.33 -0.47 -6.72
CA GLY A 37 -1.08 -0.54 -5.94
C GLY A 37 -1.24 -0.82 -4.44
N GLY A 38 -2.47 -0.90 -3.93
CA GLY A 38 -2.77 -1.19 -2.52
C GLY A 38 -4.08 -1.92 -2.32
N SER A 39 -4.54 -1.98 -1.07
CA SER A 39 -5.74 -2.71 -0.67
C SER A 39 -6.46 -2.02 0.48
N ALA A 40 -7.79 -2.07 0.51
CA ALA A 40 -8.58 -1.61 1.67
C ALA A 40 -8.57 -2.60 2.85
N SER A 41 -7.94 -3.76 2.65
CA SER A 41 -7.84 -4.87 3.60
C SER A 41 -6.41 -5.06 4.08
N GLY A 42 -6.25 -5.67 5.26
CA GLY A 42 -4.95 -5.84 5.91
C GLY A 42 -4.68 -4.74 6.94
N SER A 43 -3.66 -4.93 7.77
CA SER A 43 -3.21 -3.89 8.70
C SER A 43 -1.70 -3.85 8.79
N SER A 44 -1.18 -2.66 9.02
CA SER A 44 0.26 -2.39 9.08
C SER A 44 0.66 -1.85 10.44
N ALA A 45 1.87 -2.16 10.91
CA ALA A 45 2.41 -1.54 12.14
C ALA A 45 2.79 -0.07 11.94
N SER A 46 2.98 0.35 10.68
CA SER A 46 3.29 1.72 10.30
C SER A 46 2.05 2.37 9.70
N THR A 47 1.52 3.37 10.39
CA THR A 47 0.26 4.03 10.02
C THR A 47 0.48 5.52 9.82
N VAL A 48 -0.14 6.07 8.78
CA VAL A 48 -0.31 7.50 8.53
C VAL A 48 -1.80 7.81 8.64
N LYS A 49 -2.18 8.76 9.48
CA LYS A 49 -3.58 9.17 9.61
C LYS A 49 -3.84 10.37 8.71
N ILE A 50 -4.97 10.34 8.01
CA ILE A 50 -5.56 11.52 7.39
C ILE A 50 -6.55 12.08 8.39
N VAL A 51 -6.27 13.25 8.95
CA VAL A 51 -7.11 13.88 9.98
C VAL A 51 -7.52 15.29 9.56
N SER A 52 -8.59 15.80 10.17
CA SER A 52 -9.03 17.19 9.96
C SER A 52 -7.92 18.17 10.35
N ASP A 53 -7.88 19.30 9.64
CA ASP A 53 -6.98 20.40 9.95
C ASP A 53 -7.75 21.73 9.87
N PRO A 54 -7.62 22.65 10.84
CA PRO A 54 -8.34 23.92 10.79
C PRO A 54 -7.78 24.90 9.75
N ASP A 55 -6.51 24.75 9.36
CA ASP A 55 -5.84 25.66 8.43
C ASP A 55 -5.93 25.19 6.98
N THR A 56 -6.23 23.90 6.76
CA THR A 56 -6.34 23.28 5.42
C THR A 56 -7.61 22.40 5.31
N VAL A 57 -7.71 21.56 4.28
CA VAL A 57 -8.80 20.58 4.14
C VAL A 57 -8.54 19.28 4.90
N GLY A 58 -7.31 19.04 5.35
CA GLY A 58 -6.86 17.82 6.02
C GLY A 58 -5.32 17.73 6.07
N LYS A 59 -4.80 16.82 6.89
CA LYS A 59 -3.36 16.57 7.02
C LYS A 59 -3.01 15.09 7.13
N PHE A 60 -1.82 14.75 6.64
CA PHE A 60 -1.16 13.47 6.91
C PHE A 60 -0.34 13.55 8.20
N ASP A 61 -0.60 12.63 9.13
CA ASP A 61 0.09 12.52 10.42
C ASP A 61 0.59 11.08 10.67
N PRO A 62 1.91 10.83 10.66
CA PRO A 62 2.98 11.80 10.39
C PRO A 62 3.05 12.22 8.91
N THR A 63 3.66 13.38 8.65
CA THR A 63 3.85 13.90 7.27
C THR A 63 4.92 13.13 6.49
N THR A 64 5.82 12.44 7.17
CA THR A 64 6.85 11.60 6.58
C THR A 64 7.11 10.41 7.50
N LEU A 65 7.34 9.25 6.89
CA LEU A 65 7.59 7.99 7.55
C LEU A 65 8.66 7.24 6.78
N THR A 66 9.51 6.48 7.48
CA THR A 66 10.46 5.56 6.87
C THR A 66 10.13 4.14 7.32
N VAL A 67 10.03 3.22 6.35
CA VAL A 67 9.85 1.78 6.58
C VAL A 67 10.93 0.99 5.86
N ALA A 68 11.22 -0.22 6.32
CA ALA A 68 12.11 -1.12 5.58
C ALA A 68 11.43 -1.63 4.31
N ALA A 69 12.21 -1.88 3.25
CA ALA A 69 11.69 -2.53 2.05
C ALA A 69 11.07 -3.90 2.41
N GLY A 70 9.90 -4.18 1.85
CA GLY A 70 9.06 -5.34 2.17
C GLY A 70 7.97 -5.05 3.21
N GLN A 71 8.02 -3.91 3.91
CA GLN A 71 6.98 -3.52 4.87
C GLN A 71 5.82 -2.79 4.19
N SER A 72 4.69 -2.81 4.88
CA SER A 72 3.48 -2.09 4.48
C SER A 72 3.31 -0.79 5.28
N VAL A 73 2.68 0.19 4.63
CA VAL A 73 2.15 1.40 5.28
C VAL A 73 0.63 1.38 5.15
N GLU A 74 -0.05 1.68 6.25
CA GLU A 74 -1.50 1.88 6.30
C GLU A 74 -1.81 3.37 6.37
N TRP A 75 -2.67 3.84 5.48
CA TRP A 75 -3.30 5.14 5.58
C TRP A 75 -4.68 4.98 6.19
N ASP A 76 -4.92 5.62 7.33
CA ASP A 76 -6.19 5.60 8.06
C ASP A 76 -6.93 6.92 7.81
N PHE A 77 -8.08 6.86 7.15
CA PHE A 77 -8.93 8.02 6.83
C PHE A 77 -9.77 8.37 8.06
N ALA A 78 -9.12 9.06 9.01
CA ALA A 78 -9.64 9.37 10.34
C ALA A 78 -10.26 10.78 10.45
N ASP A 79 -10.38 11.53 9.35
CA ASP A 79 -11.05 12.81 9.30
C ASP A 79 -12.57 12.63 9.45
N SER A 80 -13.09 12.95 10.63
CA SER A 80 -14.51 12.81 10.96
C SER A 80 -15.41 13.90 10.37
N SER A 81 -14.86 14.88 9.65
CA SER A 81 -15.64 15.94 8.99
C SER A 81 -16.46 15.43 7.79
N GLY A 82 -16.14 14.24 7.27
CA GLY A 82 -16.74 13.70 6.04
C GLY A 82 -16.12 14.28 4.77
N THR A 83 -15.04 15.05 4.88
CA THR A 83 -14.27 15.53 3.73
C THR A 83 -13.61 14.35 3.01
N PRO A 84 -13.81 14.20 1.69
CA PRO A 84 -13.16 13.15 0.92
C PRO A 84 -11.67 13.45 0.71
N HIS A 85 -10.84 12.43 0.88
CA HIS A 85 -9.39 12.48 0.68
C HIS A 85 -8.92 11.37 -0.25
N THR A 86 -7.71 11.50 -0.77
CA THR A 86 -7.03 10.47 -1.57
C THR A 86 -5.61 10.26 -1.06
N VAL A 87 -5.05 9.09 -1.35
CA VAL A 87 -3.63 8.77 -1.21
C VAL A 87 -3.18 8.27 -2.58
N THR A 88 -2.46 9.11 -3.30
CA THR A 88 -2.12 8.89 -4.71
C THR A 88 -0.64 9.19 -4.91
N ALA A 89 0.14 8.20 -5.34
CA ALA A 89 1.56 8.42 -5.57
C ALA A 89 1.79 9.33 -6.79
N ASP A 90 2.74 10.26 -6.69
CA ASP A 90 3.16 11.14 -7.77
C ASP A 90 3.67 10.36 -9.00
N ASP A 91 4.24 9.18 -8.76
CA ASP A 91 4.76 8.29 -9.81
C ASP A 91 3.69 7.34 -10.39
N GLY A 92 2.45 7.42 -9.89
CA GLY A 92 1.32 6.58 -10.32
C GLY A 92 1.39 5.13 -9.83
N SER A 93 2.26 4.79 -8.88
CA SER A 93 2.41 3.42 -8.36
C SER A 93 1.21 2.93 -7.54
N PHE A 94 0.46 3.83 -6.92
CA PHE A 94 -0.79 3.52 -6.20
C PHE A 94 -1.77 4.68 -6.21
N ASP A 95 -3.06 4.35 -6.06
CA ASP A 95 -4.16 5.29 -5.86
C ASP A 95 -5.22 4.65 -4.97
N SER A 96 -5.57 5.30 -3.87
CA SER A 96 -6.59 4.84 -2.94
C SER A 96 -8.02 5.06 -3.43
N CYS A 97 -8.20 5.85 -4.49
CA CYS A 97 -9.42 6.55 -4.84
C CYS A 97 -9.90 7.48 -3.71
N SER A 98 -10.93 8.28 -4.01
CA SER A 98 -11.56 9.18 -3.03
C SER A 98 -12.22 8.39 -1.90
N GLN A 99 -11.84 8.65 -0.66
CA GLN A 99 -12.39 8.02 0.55
C GLN A 99 -12.70 9.08 1.62
N THR A 100 -13.84 8.96 2.27
CA THR A 100 -14.21 9.78 3.44
C THR A 100 -13.89 9.09 4.77
N SER A 101 -13.62 7.79 4.73
CA SER A 101 -13.35 6.94 5.90
C SER A 101 -12.80 5.59 5.43
N GLY A 102 -12.16 4.85 6.33
CA GLY A 102 -11.62 3.52 6.06
C GLY A 102 -10.11 3.53 6.03
N LYS A 103 -9.51 2.56 5.34
CA LYS A 103 -8.06 2.44 5.24
C LYS A 103 -7.59 2.04 3.87
N PHE A 104 -6.33 2.35 3.59
CA PHE A 104 -5.63 1.94 2.38
C PHE A 104 -4.23 1.45 2.76
N VAL A 105 -3.84 0.28 2.29
CA VAL A 105 -2.58 -0.38 2.64
C VAL A 105 -1.75 -0.64 1.39
N VAL A 106 -0.49 -0.19 1.41
CA VAL A 106 0.48 -0.41 0.32
C VAL A 106 1.73 -1.07 0.88
N THR A 107 2.27 -2.06 0.17
CA THR A 107 3.54 -2.72 0.51
C THR A 107 4.68 -2.20 -0.38
N PHE A 108 5.71 -1.65 0.24
CA PHE A 108 6.85 -1.06 -0.46
C PHE A 108 7.96 -2.09 -0.64
N SER A 109 7.95 -2.82 -1.76
CA SER A 109 8.93 -3.89 -2.02
C SER A 109 10.33 -3.41 -2.42
N LYS A 110 10.49 -2.12 -2.70
CA LYS A 110 11.76 -1.52 -3.15
C LYS A 110 12.14 -0.37 -2.24
N ALA A 111 13.44 -0.20 -1.99
CA ALA A 111 13.97 0.96 -1.30
C ALA A 111 13.91 2.20 -2.21
N GLY A 112 13.66 3.35 -1.62
CA GLY A 112 13.57 4.64 -2.31
C GLY A 112 12.58 5.56 -1.61
N ASP A 113 12.58 6.83 -2.03
CA ASP A 113 11.58 7.81 -1.59
C ASP A 113 10.36 7.73 -2.51
N VAL A 114 9.17 7.70 -1.91
CA VAL A 114 7.90 7.76 -2.63
C VAL A 114 7.17 9.03 -2.21
N LYS A 115 6.82 9.86 -3.19
CA LYS A 115 6.01 11.06 -3.01
C LYS A 115 4.56 10.76 -3.39
N TYR A 116 3.63 11.32 -2.64
CA TYR A 116 2.18 11.11 -2.74
C TYR A 116 1.43 12.29 -2.13
#